data_AF-A0A4Y8PRE1-F1
#
_entry.id   AF-A0A4Y8PRE1-F1
#
_cell.length_a   1.000
_cell.length_b   1.000
_cell.length_c   1.000
_cell.angle_alpha   90.00
_cell.angle_beta   90.00
_cell.angle_gamma   90.00
#
_symmetry.space_group_name_H-M   'P 1'
#
loop_
_entity.id
_entity.type
_entity.pdbx_description
1 polymer ?
#
loop_
_entity_poly.entity_id
_entity_poly.type
_entity_poly.pdbx_seq_one_letter_code
_entity_poly.pdbx_strand_id
1 'polypeptide(L)'
;MTDWFSDHIYISYLLIFVFMTYVYNKVFRTRKLPVLKAAVIYVLLAIGSVMLLVFQIVGLPIILCLAVAVFLMLLVRVRYFVEKRSGRRPS
;
A
#
# COMPACT_ATOMS: atom_id res chain seq x y z
N MET A 1 -21.64 7.60 -2.72
CA MET A 1 -20.71 7.44 -1.56
C MET A 1 -19.25 7.65 -1.97
N THR A 2 -18.88 7.36 -3.22
CA THR A 2 -17.58 7.72 -3.82
C THR A 2 -17.50 9.20 -4.25
N ASP A 3 -18.64 9.87 -4.39
CA ASP A 3 -18.75 11.23 -4.93
C ASP A 3 -18.08 12.30 -4.06
N TRP A 4 -18.09 12.12 -2.74
CA TRP A 4 -17.40 13.02 -1.81
C TRP A 4 -15.86 12.96 -1.95
N PHE A 5 -15.31 11.80 -2.34
CA PHE A 5 -13.89 11.66 -2.65
C PHE A 5 -13.52 12.23 -4.04
N SER A 6 -14.46 12.20 -4.99
CA SER A 6 -14.28 12.82 -6.30
C SER A 6 -14.30 14.35 -6.24
N ASP A 7 -15.02 14.94 -5.28
CA ASP A 7 -15.09 16.40 -5.10
C ASP A 7 -13.77 17.00 -4.55
N HIS A 8 -12.96 16.20 -3.84
CA HIS A 8 -11.69 16.62 -3.26
C HIS A 8 -10.51 15.79 -3.79
N ILE A 9 -10.19 15.99 -5.07
CA ILE A 9 -9.05 15.38 -5.79
C ILE A 9 -7.74 15.45 -4.98
N TYR A 10 -7.46 16.57 -4.31
CA TYR A 10 -6.23 16.74 -3.52
C TYR A 10 -6.15 15.85 -2.29
N ILE A 11 -7.28 15.65 -1.58
CA ILE A 11 -7.35 14.79 -0.38
C ILE A 11 -7.23 13.33 -0.79
N SER A 12 -7.94 12.94 -1.86
CA SER A 12 -7.83 11.62 -2.45
C SER A 12 -6.38 11.30 -2.86
N TYR A 13 -5.71 12.24 -3.53
CA TYR A 13 -4.31 12.09 -3.92
C TYR A 13 -3.39 11.88 -2.71
N LEU A 14 -3.54 12.72 -1.68
CA LEU A 14 -2.73 12.63 -0.47
C LEU A 14 -2.95 11.28 0.24
N LEU A 15 -4.20 10.82 0.31
CA LEU A 15 -4.55 9.55 0.92
C LEU A 15 -3.98 8.37 0.12
N ILE A 16 -4.14 8.36 -1.21
CA ILE A 16 -3.54 7.35 -2.10
C ILE A 16 -2.03 7.33 -1.93
N PHE A 17 -1.38 8.49 -1.93
CA PHE A 17 0.06 8.60 -1.77
C PHE A 17 0.54 8.04 -0.41
N VAL A 18 -0.16 8.36 0.68
CA VAL A 18 0.14 7.82 2.03
C VAL A 18 -0.09 6.31 2.08
N PHE A 19 -1.22 5.81 1.58
CA PHE A 19 -1.52 4.38 1.55
C PHE A 19 -0.50 3.62 0.69
N MET A 20 -0.16 4.14 -0.48
CA MET A 20 0.80 3.52 -1.39
C MET A 20 2.21 3.50 -0.77
N THR A 21 2.62 4.59 -0.12
CA THR A 21 3.88 4.66 0.64
C THR A 21 3.88 3.66 1.80
N TYR A 22 2.76 3.54 2.52
CA TYR A 22 2.61 2.60 3.63
C TYR A 22 2.68 1.14 3.18
N VAL A 23 1.91 0.78 2.14
CA VAL A 23 1.92 -0.54 1.50
C VAL A 23 3.35 -0.88 1.07
N TYR A 24 4.02 0.04 0.38
CA TYR A 24 5.39 -0.17 -0.04
C TYR A 24 6.35 -0.42 1.14
N ASN A 25 6.28 0.45 2.15
CA ASN A 25 7.13 0.36 3.33
C ASN A 25 6.85 -0.88 4.18
N LYS A 26 5.66 -1.50 4.07
CA LYS A 26 5.31 -2.71 4.81
C LYS A 26 5.48 -4.01 4.01
N VAL A 27 5.26 -3.99 2.70
CA VAL A 27 5.21 -5.17 1.82
C VAL A 27 6.52 -5.37 1.10
N PHE A 28 7.04 -4.30 0.50
CA PHE A 28 8.20 -4.39 -0.37
C PHE A 28 9.49 -4.17 0.42
N ARG A 29 9.44 -3.38 1.51
CA ARG A 29 10.58 -3.20 2.42
C ARG A 29 10.73 -4.42 3.35
N THR A 30 11.04 -5.57 2.76
CA THR A 30 11.34 -6.82 3.47
C THR A 30 12.79 -6.89 3.96
N ARG A 31 13.71 -6.11 3.38
CA ARG A 31 15.11 -5.99 3.82
C ARG A 31 15.55 -4.53 3.96
N LYS A 32 16.54 -4.27 4.83
CA LYS A 32 17.25 -2.97 4.89
C LYS A 32 18.05 -2.79 3.58
N LEU A 33 17.43 -2.14 2.60
CA LEU A 33 18.11 -1.79 1.34
C LEU A 33 19.01 -0.55 1.58
N PRO A 34 20.19 -0.48 0.94
CA PRO A 34 21.01 0.72 0.97
C PRO A 34 20.23 1.91 0.38
N VAL A 35 20.43 3.09 0.96
CA VAL A 35 19.68 4.35 0.67
C VAL A 35 19.55 4.65 -0.82
N LEU A 36 20.56 4.34 -1.63
CA LEU A 36 20.54 4.58 -3.08
C LEU A 36 19.49 3.74 -3.81
N LYS A 37 19.30 2.48 -3.42
CA LYS A 37 18.27 1.60 -4.00
C LYS A 37 16.88 1.98 -3.53
N ALA A 38 16.75 2.46 -2.30
CA ALA A 38 15.48 2.99 -1.80
C ALA A 38 15.01 4.19 -2.63
N ALA A 39 15.92 5.11 -2.98
CA ALA A 39 15.58 6.29 -3.78
C ALA A 39 14.99 5.91 -5.16
N VAL A 40 15.60 4.96 -5.88
CA VAL A 40 15.08 4.47 -7.17
C VAL A 40 13.67 3.91 -7.02
N ILE A 41 13.40 3.19 -5.93
CA ILE A 41 12.07 2.59 -5.75
C ILE A 41 11.04 3.64 -5.33
N TYR A 42 11.41 4.66 -4.56
CA TYR A 42 10.55 5.82 -4.30
C TYR A 42 10.19 6.57 -5.58
N VAL A 43 11.12 6.67 -6.54
CA VAL A 43 10.84 7.26 -7.87
C VAL A 43 9.88 6.36 -8.67
N LEU A 44 10.08 5.04 -8.70
CA LEU A 44 9.14 4.12 -9.34
C LEU A 44 7.74 4.18 -8.69
N LEU A 45 7.68 4.31 -7.37
CA LEU A 45 6.43 4.51 -6.63
C LEU A 45 5.75 5.82 -7.01
N ALA A 46 6.51 6.91 -7.09
CA ALA A 46 5.98 8.20 -7.53
C ALA A 46 5.36 8.07 -8.92
N ILE A 47 6.04 7.41 -9.86
CA ILE A 47 5.52 7.17 -11.21
C ILE A 47 4.28 6.26 -11.17
N GLY A 48 4.32 5.17 -10.42
CA GLY A 48 3.16 4.27 -10.26
C GLY A 48 1.95 4.96 -9.62
N SER A 49 2.18 5.91 -8.71
CA SER A 49 1.13 6.69 -8.05
C SER A 49 0.41 7.62 -9.02
N VAL A 50 1.14 8.15 -10.02
CA VAL A 50 0.56 8.94 -11.12
C VAL A 50 -0.36 8.06 -11.96
N MET A 51 0.04 6.81 -12.23
CA MET A 51 -0.81 5.87 -12.97
C MET A 51 -2.08 5.51 -12.20
N LEU A 52 -2.01 5.32 -10.89
CA LEU A 52 -3.19 5.12 -10.03
C LEU A 52 -4.10 6.34 -9.97
N LEU A 53 -3.55 7.55 -10.05
CA LEU A 53 -4.30 8.80 -10.15
C LEU A 53 -5.18 8.82 -11.39
N VAL A 54 -4.66 8.34 -12.53
CA VAL A 54 -5.43 8.23 -13.78
C VAL A 54 -6.60 7.26 -13.62
N PHE A 55 -6.44 6.16 -12.89
CA PHE A 55 -7.55 5.25 -12.60
C PHE A 55 -8.67 5.90 -11.76
N GLN A 56 -8.34 6.88 -10.92
CA GLN A 56 -9.36 7.65 -10.20
C GLN A 56 -10.19 8.52 -11.15
N ILE A 57 -9.58 9.07 -12.21
CA ILE A 57 -10.28 9.84 -13.26
C ILE A 57 -11.26 8.95 -14.04
N VAL A 58 -10.95 7.65 -14.18
CA VAL A 58 -11.82 6.65 -14.83
C VAL A 58 -12.96 6.19 -13.90
N GLY A 59 -13.03 6.69 -12.65
CA GLY A 59 -14.11 6.40 -11.71
C GLY A 59 -13.88 5.16 -10.84
N LEU A 60 -12.66 4.59 -10.82
CA LEU A 60 -12.38 3.43 -9.98
C LEU A 60 -12.09 3.84 -8.52
N PRO A 61 -12.66 3.13 -7.53
CA PRO A 61 -12.39 3.37 -6.11
C PRO A 61 -11.04 2.78 -5.67
N ILE A 62 -9.94 3.40 -6.10
CA ILE A 62 -8.55 2.96 -5.81
C ILE A 62 -8.25 2.94 -4.31
N ILE A 63 -8.82 3.86 -3.53
CA ILE A 63 -8.67 3.91 -2.08
C ILE A 63 -9.17 2.60 -1.45
N LEU A 64 -10.30 2.06 -1.92
CA LEU A 64 -10.82 0.77 -1.45
C LEU A 64 -9.89 -0.37 -1.85
N CYS A 65 -9.37 -0.38 -3.07
CA CYS A 65 -8.38 -1.39 -3.51
C CYS A 65 -7.12 -1.38 -2.62
N LEU A 66 -6.57 -0.20 -2.31
CA LEU A 66 -5.42 -0.06 -1.42
C LEU A 66 -5.75 -0.46 0.02
N ALA A 67 -6.95 -0.10 0.52
CA ALA A 67 -7.40 -0.51 1.83
C ALA A 67 -7.50 -2.04 1.96
N VAL A 68 -8.06 -2.73 0.95
CA VAL A 68 -8.12 -4.19 0.90
C VAL A 68 -6.71 -4.80 0.86
N ALA A 69 -5.80 -4.25 0.05
CA ALA A 69 -4.42 -4.71 0.00
C ALA A 69 -3.73 -4.60 1.37
N VAL A 70 -3.84 -3.44 2.04
CA VAL A 70 -3.32 -3.23 3.41
C VAL A 70 -3.93 -4.23 4.38
N PHE A 71 -5.24 -4.45 4.31
CA PHE A 71 -5.94 -5.37 5.19
C PHE A 71 -5.43 -6.81 5.05
N LEU A 72 -5.24 -7.29 3.82
CA LEU A 72 -4.65 -8.61 3.55
C LEU A 72 -3.24 -8.72 4.13
N MET A 73 -2.41 -7.67 4.01
CA MET A 73 -1.05 -7.67 4.55
C MET A 73 -1.04 -7.69 6.08
N LEU A 74 -1.97 -6.99 6.72
CA LEU A 74 -2.17 -7.06 8.17
C LEU A 74 -2.58 -8.46 8.60
N LEU A 75 -3.53 -9.10 7.91
CA LEU A 75 -3.94 -10.48 8.20
C LEU A 75 -2.77 -11.46 8.10
N VAL A 76 -1.98 -11.40 7.02
CA VAL A 76 -0.81 -12.26 6.83
C VAL A 76 0.22 -12.03 7.94
N ARG A 77 0.46 -10.78 8.32
CA ARG A 77 1.40 -10.45 9.40
C ARG A 77 0.92 -10.97 10.77
N VAL A 78 -0.38 -10.85 11.06
CA VAL A 78 -0.98 -11.42 12.27
C VAL A 78 -0.85 -12.93 12.25
N ARG A 79 -1.13 -13.60 11.13
CA ARG A 79 -0.92 -15.04 10.96
C ARG A 79 0.52 -15.45 11.26
N TYR A 80 1.51 -14.80 10.64
CA TYR A 80 2.92 -15.08 10.92
C TYR A 80 3.32 -14.82 12.37
N PHE A 81 2.76 -13.79 13.01
CA PHE A 81 3.06 -13.47 14.40
C PHE A 81 2.45 -14.50 15.36
N VAL A 82 1.23 -14.93 15.09
CA VAL A 82 0.56 -16.02 15.82
C VAL A 82 1.31 -17.33 15.63
N GLU A 83 1.74 -17.67 14.41
CA GLU A 83 2.49 -18.90 14.12
C GLU A 83 3.86 -18.92 14.81
N LYS A 84 4.59 -17.80 14.78
CA LYS A 84 5.83 -17.63 15.57
C LYS A 84 5.62 -17.81 17.06
N ARG A 85 4.49 -17.33 17.60
CA ARG A 85 4.17 -17.45 19.04
C ARG A 85 3.62 -18.83 19.38
N SER A 86 2.98 -19.52 18.44
CA SER A 86 2.26 -20.78 18.69
C SER A 86 3.17 -22.01 18.66
N GLY A 87 4.47 -21.88 18.36
CA GLY A 87 5.48 -22.94 18.54
C GLY A 87 5.24 -24.24 17.77
N ARG A 88 4.25 -24.29 16.86
CA ARG A 88 3.93 -25.48 16.08
C ARG A 88 4.92 -25.59 14.94
N ARG A 89 5.99 -26.34 15.20
CA ARG A 89 6.77 -27.01 14.15
C ARG A 89 5.77 -27.81 13.31
N PRO A 90 5.67 -27.61 11.98
CA PRO A 90 4.99 -28.57 11.14
C PRO A 90 5.82 -29.86 11.22
N SER A 91 5.26 -30.87 11.88
CA SER A 91 5.72 -32.26 11.85
C SER A 91 5.30 -32.91 10.54
#